data_AF-A0A9D1WH82-F1
#
_entry.id   AF-A0A9D1WH82-F1
#
_cell.length_a   1.000
_cell.length_b   1.000
_cell.length_c   1.000
_cell.angle_alpha   90.00
_cell.angle_beta   90.00
_cell.angle_gamma   90.00
#
_symmetry.space_group_name_H-M   'P 1'
#
loop_
_entity.id
_entity.type
_entity.pdbx_description
1 polymer ?
#
loop_
_entity_poly.entity_id
_entity_poly.type
_entity_poly.pdbx_seq_one_letter_code
_entity_poly.pdbx_strand_id
1 'polypeptide(L)'
;KKLLEGVQVCLNTDFFRDREKWAQQAEKIVFTGMIDQYYDYCYGELEYRSLRFETEVLDMGNFQGNAVVNYTDYEVPYTRIIEHKHFEFGTQEKTVITREYPARWVRGEEPYYPVNDPANNELFEKYERLALAENHVLFGGRLGMYRYMNMDEVIEEALNLAQNELGYEEMQEAQ
;
A
#
# COMPACT_ATOMS: atom_id res chain seq x y z
N LYS A 1 -12.22 -2.38 -19.72
CA LYS A 1 -10.87 -2.99 -19.78
C LYS A 1 -10.36 -3.15 -18.37
N LYS A 2 -9.62 -4.23 -18.06
CA LYS A 2 -8.98 -4.40 -16.74
C LYS A 2 -7.63 -3.67 -16.74
N LEU A 3 -7.17 -3.19 -15.58
CA LEU A 3 -6.00 -2.30 -15.47
C LEU A 3 -4.71 -2.90 -16.07
N LEU A 4 -4.43 -4.18 -15.84
CA LEU A 4 -3.17 -4.84 -16.25
C LEU A 4 -3.32 -5.68 -17.53
N GLU A 5 -4.43 -5.54 -18.25
CA GLU A 5 -4.68 -6.28 -19.49
C GLU A 5 -3.70 -5.84 -20.58
N GLY A 6 -2.89 -6.78 -21.10
CA GLY A 6 -1.86 -6.49 -22.10
C GLY A 6 -0.53 -5.97 -21.53
N VAL A 7 -0.39 -5.92 -20.19
CA VAL A 7 0.85 -5.55 -19.49
C VAL A 7 1.61 -6.81 -19.08
N GLN A 8 2.94 -6.83 -19.23
CA GLN A 8 3.77 -7.92 -18.70
C GLN A 8 3.81 -7.83 -17.17
N VAL A 9 3.42 -8.91 -16.50
CA VAL A 9 3.40 -8.98 -15.02
C VAL A 9 4.29 -10.11 -14.53
N CYS A 10 5.24 -9.78 -13.65
CA CYS A 10 6.12 -10.73 -12.98
C CYS A 10 5.75 -10.80 -11.49
N LEU A 11 5.25 -11.96 -11.04
CA LEU A 11 4.93 -12.22 -9.63
C LEU A 11 6.11 -12.88 -8.91
N ASN A 12 6.08 -12.91 -7.56
CA ASN A 12 7.12 -13.51 -6.72
C ASN A 12 8.54 -12.99 -7.04
N THR A 13 8.64 -11.74 -7.49
CA THR A 13 9.89 -11.12 -7.94
C THR A 13 10.15 -9.88 -7.10
N ASP A 14 11.20 -9.93 -6.30
CA ASP A 14 11.68 -8.79 -5.54
C ASP A 14 12.62 -7.95 -6.42
N PHE A 15 12.24 -6.70 -6.67
CA PHE A 15 13.01 -5.75 -7.49
C PHE A 15 14.45 -5.60 -6.98
N PHE A 16 14.67 -5.63 -5.67
CA PHE A 16 15.98 -5.39 -5.07
C PHE A 16 16.97 -6.53 -5.27
N ARG A 17 16.51 -7.77 -5.50
CA ARG A 17 17.39 -8.93 -5.73
C ARG A 17 18.19 -8.82 -7.02
N ASP A 18 17.60 -8.24 -8.06
CA ASP A 18 18.20 -8.09 -9.39
C ASP A 18 18.02 -6.65 -9.91
N ARG A 19 18.22 -5.64 -9.05
CA ARG A 19 17.90 -4.24 -9.33
C ARG A 19 18.50 -3.73 -10.65
N GLU A 20 19.77 -4.00 -10.91
CA GLU A 20 20.45 -3.55 -12.13
C GLU A 20 19.80 -4.12 -13.39
N LYS A 21 19.45 -5.41 -13.37
CA LYS A 21 18.78 -6.09 -14.49
C LYS A 21 17.42 -5.47 -14.79
N TRP A 22 16.65 -5.11 -13.76
CA TRP A 22 15.34 -4.50 -13.93
C TRP A 22 15.43 -3.04 -14.35
N ALA A 23 16.34 -2.27 -13.75
CA ALA A 23 16.56 -0.88 -14.09
C ALA A 23 17.03 -0.70 -15.54
N GLN A 24 17.79 -1.64 -16.10
CA GLN A 24 18.22 -1.58 -17.50
C GLN A 24 17.12 -1.91 -18.52
N GLN A 25 15.98 -2.45 -18.10
CA GLN A 25 14.88 -2.83 -19.00
C GLN A 25 13.92 -1.67 -19.32
N ALA A 26 14.04 -0.53 -18.66
CA ALA A 26 13.14 0.61 -18.84
C ALA A 26 13.89 1.94 -18.77
N GLU A 27 13.42 2.94 -19.52
CA GLU A 27 13.97 4.30 -19.48
C GLU A 27 13.56 5.07 -18.21
N LYS A 28 12.38 4.73 -17.66
CA LYS A 28 11.86 5.27 -16.41
C LYS A 28 11.32 4.14 -15.53
N ILE A 29 11.42 4.33 -14.21
CA ILE A 29 10.91 3.41 -13.20
C ILE A 29 9.81 4.12 -12.42
N VAL A 30 8.63 3.51 -12.32
CA VAL A 30 7.61 3.91 -11.33
C VAL A 30 7.74 2.97 -10.14
N PHE A 31 8.19 3.49 -9.00
CA PHE A 31 8.42 2.72 -7.80
C PHE A 31 7.38 3.04 -6.73
N THR A 32 6.64 2.01 -6.30
CA THR A 32 5.54 2.13 -5.32
C THR A 32 5.81 1.40 -4.00
N GLY A 33 7.04 0.92 -3.81
CA GLY A 33 7.52 0.31 -2.57
C GLY A 33 8.04 1.35 -1.57
N MET A 34 8.68 0.88 -0.50
CA MET A 34 9.23 1.72 0.56
C MET A 34 10.41 2.59 0.05
N ILE A 35 10.30 3.91 0.16
CA ILE A 35 11.32 4.85 -0.33
C ILE A 35 12.67 4.72 0.41
N ASP A 36 12.63 4.52 1.72
CA ASP A 36 13.81 4.29 2.56
C ASP A 36 14.51 2.99 2.17
N GLN A 37 13.76 1.90 1.92
CA GLN A 37 14.32 0.65 1.38
C GLN A 37 14.97 0.86 0.00
N TYR A 38 14.35 1.67 -0.85
CA TYR A 38 14.90 1.97 -2.18
C TYR A 38 16.30 2.59 -2.11
N TYR A 39 16.54 3.42 -1.09
CA TYR A 39 17.83 4.03 -0.80
C TYR A 39 18.65 3.27 0.26
N ASP A 40 18.42 1.97 0.39
CA ASP A 40 19.15 1.06 1.31
C ASP A 40 19.20 1.56 2.75
N TYR A 41 18.11 2.19 3.19
CA TYR A 41 17.96 2.75 4.54
C TYR A 41 19.10 3.70 4.94
N CYS A 42 19.68 4.43 3.99
CA CYS A 42 20.90 5.23 4.20
C CYS A 42 20.78 6.31 5.28
N TYR A 43 19.56 6.75 5.61
CA TYR A 43 19.26 7.69 6.70
C TYR A 43 18.56 7.05 7.90
N GLY A 44 18.29 5.74 7.86
CA GLY A 44 17.49 5.00 8.83
C GLY A 44 16.15 4.51 8.27
N GLU A 45 15.43 3.73 9.06
CA GLU A 45 14.13 3.17 8.69
C GLU A 45 13.00 4.15 9.03
N LEU A 46 12.06 4.32 8.10
CA LEU A 46 10.80 4.99 8.38
C LEU A 46 9.92 4.07 9.23
N GLU A 47 9.36 4.60 10.31
CA GLU A 47 8.58 3.80 11.25
C GLU A 47 7.15 3.54 10.75
N TYR A 48 6.67 2.33 10.99
CA TYR A 48 5.31 1.94 10.72
C TYR A 48 4.66 1.26 11.93
N ARG A 49 3.34 1.16 11.90
CA ARG A 49 2.61 0.11 12.61
C ARG A 49 2.26 -0.99 11.62
N SER A 50 2.35 -2.23 12.08
CA SER A 50 1.95 -3.39 11.30
C SER A 50 0.63 -3.98 11.83
N LEU A 51 0.11 -4.96 11.10
CA LEU A 51 -1.07 -5.73 11.46
C LEU A 51 -0.78 -7.21 11.23
N ARG A 52 -1.36 -8.04 12.09
CA ARG A 52 -1.35 -9.49 11.92
C ARG A 52 -2.79 -9.96 11.79
N PHE A 53 -3.04 -10.80 10.80
CA PHE A 53 -4.37 -11.31 10.51
C PHE A 53 -4.46 -12.80 10.79
N GLU A 54 -5.50 -13.21 11.52
CA GLU A 54 -5.85 -14.62 11.70
C GLU A 54 -7.20 -14.87 11.06
N THR A 55 -7.21 -15.68 10.01
CA THR A 55 -8.43 -16.00 9.24
C THR A 55 -8.87 -17.42 9.55
N GLU A 56 -10.16 -17.60 9.81
CA GLU A 56 -10.77 -18.91 10.01
C GLU A 56 -12.11 -19.05 9.26
N VAL A 57 -12.47 -20.30 8.98
CA VAL A 57 -13.77 -20.67 8.40
C VAL A 57 -14.62 -21.28 9.50
N LEU A 58 -15.80 -20.71 9.72
CA LEU A 58 -16.75 -21.18 10.74
C LEU A 58 -17.92 -21.92 10.08
N ASP A 59 -18.33 -23.01 10.70
CA ASP A 59 -19.46 -23.84 10.26
C ASP A 59 -20.81 -23.24 10.68
N MET A 60 -21.02 -21.97 10.31
CA MET A 60 -22.25 -21.23 10.55
C MET A 60 -22.44 -20.13 9.51
N GLY A 61 -23.70 -19.77 9.24
CA GLY A 61 -24.03 -18.83 8.17
C GLY A 61 -23.79 -17.36 8.50
N ASN A 62 -23.68 -17.00 9.79
CA ASN A 62 -23.52 -15.62 10.22
C ASN A 62 -22.88 -15.57 11.62
N PHE A 63 -21.70 -14.96 11.73
CA PHE A 63 -20.96 -14.86 12.99
C PHE A 63 -21.32 -13.61 13.79
N GLN A 64 -21.28 -12.43 13.16
CA GLN A 64 -21.46 -11.14 13.86
C GLN A 64 -22.51 -10.23 13.23
N GLY A 65 -23.07 -10.58 12.07
CA GLY A 65 -24.14 -9.83 11.42
C GLY A 65 -23.73 -8.49 10.83
N ASN A 66 -22.43 -8.21 10.73
CA ASN A 66 -21.90 -6.99 10.13
C ASN A 66 -20.51 -7.24 9.53
N ALA A 67 -20.14 -6.49 8.48
CA ALA A 67 -18.85 -6.68 7.82
C ALA A 67 -17.65 -6.40 8.73
N VAL A 68 -17.74 -5.36 9.55
CA VAL A 68 -16.66 -4.93 10.45
C VAL A 68 -17.23 -4.63 11.82
N VAL A 69 -16.65 -5.23 12.86
CA VAL A 69 -16.95 -4.92 14.27
C VAL A 69 -15.63 -4.56 14.97
N ASN A 70 -15.61 -3.38 15.59
CA ASN A 70 -14.46 -2.89 16.34
C ASN A 70 -14.59 -3.28 17.81
N TYR A 71 -13.48 -3.75 18.40
CA TYR A 71 -13.38 -4.06 19.82
C TYR A 71 -12.48 -3.00 20.45
N THR A 72 -13.08 -2.14 21.29
CA THR A 72 -12.42 -0.97 21.87
C THR A 72 -12.00 -1.17 23.34
N ASP A 73 -12.21 -2.37 23.87
CA ASP A 73 -11.77 -2.74 25.20
C ASP A 73 -10.28 -3.12 25.17
N TYR A 74 -9.51 -2.60 26.12
CA TYR A 74 -8.07 -2.82 26.21
C TYR A 74 -7.71 -4.30 26.45
N GLU A 75 -8.57 -5.03 27.16
CA GLU A 75 -8.33 -6.45 27.48
C GLU A 75 -8.54 -7.39 26.27
N VAL A 76 -9.14 -6.88 25.17
CA VAL A 76 -9.35 -7.66 23.95
C VAL A 76 -8.10 -7.57 23.05
N PRO A 77 -7.47 -8.69 22.68
CA PRO A 77 -6.16 -8.66 22.01
C PRO A 77 -6.21 -8.24 20.53
N TYR A 78 -7.39 -8.27 19.90
CA TYR A 78 -7.61 -7.84 18.52
C TYR A 78 -8.42 -6.55 18.47
N THR A 79 -8.15 -5.71 17.47
CA THR A 79 -8.86 -4.43 17.28
C THR A 79 -10.18 -4.62 16.54
N ARG A 80 -10.24 -5.60 15.63
CA ARG A 80 -11.38 -5.81 14.73
C ARG A 80 -11.61 -7.28 14.41
N ILE A 81 -12.88 -7.61 14.17
CA ILE A 81 -13.26 -8.81 13.43
C ILE A 81 -13.96 -8.40 12.13
N ILE A 82 -13.48 -8.97 11.03
CA ILE A 82 -14.01 -8.77 9.68
C ILE A 82 -14.75 -10.05 9.28
N GLU A 83 -16.04 -9.95 9.00
CA GLU A 83 -16.85 -11.04 8.43
C GLU A 83 -17.11 -10.75 6.94
N HIS A 84 -16.26 -11.32 6.08
CA HIS A 84 -16.07 -10.90 4.69
C HIS A 84 -17.34 -10.97 3.84
N LYS A 85 -18.19 -11.96 4.09
CA LYS A 85 -19.40 -12.18 3.26
C LYS A 85 -20.36 -10.99 3.26
N HIS A 86 -20.33 -10.16 4.29
CA HIS A 86 -21.24 -9.01 4.39
C HIS A 86 -20.85 -7.84 3.47
N PHE A 87 -19.63 -7.81 2.91
CA PHE A 87 -19.27 -6.80 1.90
C PHE A 87 -20.06 -6.95 0.60
N GLU A 88 -20.47 -8.18 0.24
CA GLU A 88 -21.22 -8.49 -0.97
C GLU A 88 -22.52 -9.26 -0.68
N PHE A 89 -23.09 -9.08 0.51
CA PHE A 89 -24.39 -9.65 0.91
C PHE A 89 -24.49 -11.18 0.75
N GLY A 90 -23.40 -11.92 1.01
CA GLY A 90 -23.33 -13.37 0.81
C GLY A 90 -24.30 -14.17 1.68
N THR A 91 -24.82 -15.28 1.15
CA THR A 91 -25.82 -16.16 1.79
C THR A 91 -25.33 -17.59 2.04
N GLN A 92 -24.02 -17.83 1.89
CA GLN A 92 -23.40 -19.14 2.04
C GLN A 92 -23.62 -19.73 3.45
N GLU A 93 -23.69 -21.06 3.55
CA GLU A 93 -23.93 -21.77 4.82
C GLU A 93 -22.80 -21.61 5.84
N LYS A 94 -21.57 -21.33 5.37
CA LYS A 94 -20.39 -21.06 6.18
C LYS A 94 -20.01 -19.60 6.08
N THR A 95 -19.20 -19.14 7.03
CA THR A 95 -18.65 -17.79 7.04
C THR A 95 -17.14 -17.80 7.23
N VAL A 96 -16.48 -16.79 6.68
CA VAL A 96 -15.05 -16.57 6.84
C VAL A 96 -14.90 -15.30 7.67
N ILE A 97 -14.20 -15.42 8.79
CA ILE A 97 -13.86 -14.26 9.63
C ILE A 97 -12.36 -14.06 9.68
N THR A 98 -11.95 -12.81 9.84
CA THR A 98 -10.56 -12.44 10.10
C THR A 98 -10.49 -11.59 11.35
N ARG A 99 -9.65 -12.02 12.31
CA ARG A 99 -9.25 -11.20 13.47
C ARG A 99 -8.03 -10.38 13.09
N GLU A 100 -8.10 -9.08 13.35
CA GLU A 100 -6.99 -8.15 13.14
C GLU A 100 -6.32 -7.82 14.47
N TYR A 101 -5.02 -8.08 14.55
CA TYR A 101 -4.21 -7.79 15.72
C TYR A 101 -3.24 -6.65 15.42
N PRO A 102 -3.09 -5.68 16.34
CA PRO A 102 -2.06 -4.67 16.22
C PRO A 102 -0.68 -5.33 16.35
N ALA A 103 0.28 -4.88 15.54
CA ALA A 103 1.66 -5.30 15.65
C ALA A 103 2.59 -4.08 15.56
N ARG A 104 3.68 -4.11 16.32
CA ARG A 104 4.77 -3.16 16.09
C ARG A 104 5.50 -3.62 14.83
N TRP A 105 5.67 -2.74 13.86
CA TRP A 105 6.44 -3.06 12.67
C TRP A 105 7.92 -3.20 13.00
N VAL A 106 8.56 -4.17 12.36
CA VAL A 106 10.02 -4.28 12.24
C VAL A 106 10.40 -4.58 10.81
N ARG A 107 11.64 -4.29 10.42
CA ARG A 107 12.15 -4.57 9.07
C ARG A 107 11.82 -5.99 8.62
N GLY A 108 11.22 -6.09 7.42
CA GLY A 108 10.78 -7.34 6.81
C GLY A 108 9.33 -7.71 7.10
N GLU A 109 8.65 -7.02 8.02
CA GLU A 109 7.20 -7.10 8.16
C GLU A 109 6.49 -6.13 7.22
N GLU A 110 5.20 -6.37 7.01
CA GLU A 110 4.36 -5.54 6.15
C GLU A 110 4.11 -4.16 6.79
N PRO A 111 4.50 -3.04 6.13
CA PRO A 111 4.21 -1.70 6.62
C PRO A 111 2.74 -1.34 6.35
N TYR A 112 1.90 -1.23 7.38
CA TYR A 112 0.48 -0.88 7.22
C TYR A 112 0.21 0.62 7.39
N TYR A 113 0.54 1.19 8.56
CA TYR A 113 0.24 2.59 8.87
C TYR A 113 1.53 3.36 9.14
N PRO A 114 1.83 4.45 8.41
CA PRO A 114 3.00 5.28 8.71
C PRO A 114 2.86 5.94 10.08
N VAL A 115 3.98 6.13 10.77
CA VAL A 115 4.05 6.90 12.02
C VAL A 115 4.37 8.34 11.65
N ASN A 116 3.35 9.21 11.68
CA ASN A 116 3.47 10.61 11.25
C ASN A 116 3.85 11.51 12.42
N ASP A 117 5.02 11.29 13.00
CA ASP A 117 5.59 12.14 14.03
C ASP A 117 6.71 13.05 13.46
N PRO A 118 7.17 14.07 14.21
CA PRO A 118 8.19 14.99 13.70
C PRO A 118 9.49 14.29 13.27
N ALA A 119 9.91 13.23 13.97
CA ALA A 119 11.15 12.52 13.66
C ALA A 119 11.07 11.78 12.32
N ASN A 120 9.95 11.09 12.06
CA ASN A 120 9.72 10.39 10.81
C ASN A 120 9.47 11.36 9.64
N ASN A 121 8.81 12.49 9.89
CA ASN A 121 8.63 13.52 8.87
C ASN A 121 9.99 14.10 8.42
N GLU A 122 10.86 14.47 9.36
CA GLU A 122 12.22 14.95 9.06
C GLU A 122 13.07 13.88 8.36
N LEU A 123 12.88 12.60 8.69
CA LEU A 123 13.56 11.49 8.03
C LEU A 123 13.06 11.32 6.59
N PHE A 124 11.73 11.34 6.38
CA PHE A 124 11.12 11.23 5.06
C PHE A 124 11.58 12.35 4.12
N GLU A 125 11.65 13.59 4.60
CA GLU A 125 12.16 14.72 3.81
C GLU A 125 13.57 14.49 3.26
N LYS A 126 14.43 13.74 3.98
CA LYS A 126 15.78 13.41 3.49
C LYS A 126 15.70 12.44 2.31
N TYR A 127 14.82 11.46 2.36
CA TYR A 127 14.59 10.53 1.26
C TYR A 127 13.88 11.19 0.08
N GLU A 128 12.90 12.05 0.33
CA GLU A 128 12.22 12.83 -0.70
C GLU A 128 13.21 13.70 -1.49
N ARG A 129 14.20 14.30 -0.82
CA ARG A 129 15.29 15.03 -1.50
C ARG A 129 16.15 14.15 -2.40
N LEU A 130 16.39 12.88 -2.03
CA LEU A 130 17.10 11.93 -2.91
C LEU A 130 16.25 11.58 -4.13
N ALA A 131 14.96 11.31 -3.92
CA ALA A 131 14.00 11.03 -4.98
C ALA A 131 13.90 12.18 -6.00
N LEU A 132 13.81 13.43 -5.52
CA LEU A 132 13.75 14.61 -6.38
C LEU A 132 15.02 14.83 -7.22
N ALA A 133 16.17 14.28 -6.80
CA ALA A 133 17.42 14.35 -7.55
C ALA A 133 17.53 13.24 -8.62
N GLU A 134 16.65 12.23 -8.59
CA GLU A 134 16.72 11.03 -9.43
C GLU A 134 15.64 11.03 -10.52
N ASN A 135 15.85 11.83 -11.57
CA ASN A 135 14.84 12.12 -12.62
C ASN A 135 14.27 10.91 -13.40
N HIS A 136 14.90 9.73 -13.30
CA HIS A 136 14.46 8.53 -14.02
C HIS A 136 13.61 7.59 -13.14
N VAL A 137 13.37 7.96 -11.88
CA VAL A 137 12.61 7.17 -10.91
C VAL A 137 11.52 8.04 -10.33
N LEU A 138 10.28 7.59 -10.47
CA LEU A 138 9.08 8.25 -9.98
C LEU A 138 8.57 7.46 -8.78
N PHE A 139 8.52 8.11 -7.62
CA PHE A 139 7.98 7.50 -6.40
C PHE A 139 6.50 7.83 -6.29
N GLY A 140 5.69 6.81 -5.97
CA GLY A 140 4.25 6.98 -5.88
C GLY A 140 3.59 6.04 -4.87
N GLY A 141 2.32 6.32 -4.59
CA GLY A 141 1.51 5.53 -3.68
C GLY A 141 1.95 5.62 -2.22
N ARG A 142 1.23 4.87 -1.37
CA ARG A 142 1.34 4.99 0.10
C ARG A 142 2.75 4.77 0.67
N LEU A 143 3.55 3.90 0.06
CA LEU A 143 4.89 3.56 0.55
C LEU A 143 5.98 4.47 -0.04
N GLY A 144 5.90 4.75 -1.35
CA GLY A 144 6.86 5.64 -2.01
C GLY A 144 6.75 7.07 -1.49
N MET A 145 5.56 7.48 -1.06
CA MET A 145 5.28 8.82 -0.54
C MET A 145 5.11 8.88 0.99
N TYR A 146 5.38 7.78 1.70
CA TYR A 146 5.25 7.66 3.16
C TYR A 146 3.95 8.30 3.71
N ARG A 147 2.80 7.93 3.14
CA ARG A 147 1.51 8.56 3.46
C ARG A 147 0.41 7.52 3.58
N TYR A 148 -0.48 7.69 4.55
CA TYR A 148 -1.72 6.93 4.58
C TYR A 148 -2.65 7.48 3.49
N MET A 149 -3.04 6.62 2.55
CA MET A 149 -3.91 6.97 1.43
C MET A 149 -5.07 5.98 1.35
N ASN A 150 -6.28 6.51 1.18
CA ASN A 150 -7.44 5.76 0.74
C ASN A 150 -7.31 5.38 -0.75
N MET A 151 -8.19 4.48 -1.22
CA MET A 151 -8.12 3.99 -2.60
C MET A 151 -8.39 5.09 -3.64
N ASP A 152 -9.30 6.02 -3.35
CA ASP A 152 -9.60 7.17 -4.20
C ASP A 152 -8.43 8.14 -4.30
N GLU A 153 -7.80 8.47 -3.17
CA GLU A 153 -6.64 9.38 -3.12
C GLU A 153 -5.46 8.84 -3.95
N VAL A 154 -5.16 7.54 -3.87
CA VAL A 154 -4.07 6.95 -4.67
C VAL A 154 -4.41 6.82 -6.14
N ILE A 155 -5.69 6.67 -6.50
CA ILE A 155 -6.14 6.69 -7.90
C ILE A 155 -5.95 8.08 -8.48
N GLU A 156 -6.38 9.13 -7.76
CA GLU A 156 -6.19 10.52 -8.16
C GLU A 156 -4.70 10.84 -8.34
N GLU A 157 -3.87 10.48 -7.37
CA GLU A 157 -2.43 10.71 -7.43
C GLU A 157 -1.77 10.02 -8.62
N ALA A 158 -2.15 8.76 -8.91
CA ALA A 158 -1.63 8.02 -10.05
C ALA A 158 -2.06 8.63 -11.39
N LEU A 159 -3.30 9.13 -11.50
CA LEU A 159 -3.79 9.80 -12.70
C LEU A 159 -3.08 11.13 -12.92
N ASN A 160 -2.87 11.92 -11.87
CA ASN A 160 -2.12 13.17 -11.94
C ASN A 160 -0.67 12.94 -12.36
N LEU A 161 0.00 11.93 -11.78
CA LEU A 161 1.35 11.55 -12.18
C LEU A 161 1.39 11.13 -13.66
N ALA A 162 0.46 10.30 -14.10
CA ALA A 162 0.38 9.87 -15.49
C ALA A 162 0.12 11.04 -16.45
N GLN A 163 -0.74 12.00 -16.08
CA GLN A 163 -1.01 13.19 -16.89
C GLN A 163 0.26 14.04 -17.07
N ASN A 164 0.99 14.30 -15.98
CA ASN A 164 2.23 15.07 -15.99
C ASN A 164 3.33 14.39 -16.81
N GLU A 165 3.47 13.07 -16.68
CA GLU A 165 4.57 12.31 -17.29
C GLU A 165 4.31 11.93 -18.75
N LEU A 166 3.05 11.72 -19.14
CA LEU A 166 2.65 11.35 -20.50
C LEU A 166 2.30 12.56 -21.38
N GLY A 167 2.25 13.76 -20.81
CA GLY A 167 2.01 15.00 -21.56
C GLY A 167 0.61 15.10 -22.15
N TYR A 168 -0.43 14.70 -21.41
CA TYR A 168 -1.81 14.94 -21.82
C TYR A 168 -2.14 16.43 -21.70
N GLU A 169 -1.86 17.19 -22.76
CA GLU A 169 -2.50 18.49 -22.99
C GLU A 169 -4.00 18.22 -23.21
N GLU A 170 -4.85 18.83 -22.40
CA GLU A 170 -6.28 18.91 -22.71
C GLU A 170 -6.40 19.54 -24.10
N MET A 171 -6.84 18.76 -25.10
CA MET A 171 -7.48 19.36 -26.27
C MET A 171 -8.75 20.03 -25.74
N GLN A 172 -8.64 21.31 -25.35
CA GLN A 172 -9.79 22.18 -25.17
C GLN A 172 -10.64 22.05 -26.43
N GLU A 173 -11.88 21.60 -26.24
CA GLU A 173 -12.85 21.46 -27.30
C GLU A 173 -12.94 22.78 -28.07
N ALA A 174 -12.51 22.75 -29.33
CA ALA A 174 -12.89 23.75 -30.30
C ALA A 174 -14.37 23.52 -30.63
N GLN A 175 -15.27 24.21 -29.93
CA GLN A 175 -16.58 24.65 -30.42
C GLN A 175 -16.91 26.05 -29.93
#